data_AF-A0A0G0ASL1-F1
#
_entry.id   AF-A0A0G0ASL1-F1
#
_cell.length_a   1.000
_cell.length_b   1.000
_cell.length_c   1.000
_cell.angle_alpha   90.00
_cell.angle_beta   90.00
_cell.angle_gamma   90.00
#
_symmetry.space_group_name_H-M   'P 1'
#
loop_
_entity.id
_entity.type
_entity.pdbx_description
1 polymer ?
#
loop_
_entity_poly.entity_id
_entity_poly.type
_entity_poly.pdbx_seq_one_letter_code
_entity_poly.pdbx_strand_id
1 'polypeptide(L)' 'MQNQDMSMVCNLVILFNILLSHVMTKKEKPIVRQRCEVYSRIVGYIRPVTQWNPGKQSEFQDRVTFIA' A
#
# COMPACT_ATOMS: atom_id res chain seq x y z
N MET A 1 -5.54 29.66 0.49
CA MET A 1 -4.78 30.87 0.11
C MET A 1 -4.59 30.81 -1.41
N GLN A 2 -5.22 31.73 -2.16
CA GLN A 2 -4.94 32.19 -3.55
C GLN A 2 -4.66 31.10 -4.62
N ASN A 3 -5.57 30.73 -5.54
CA ASN A 3 -6.26 31.48 -6.61
C ASN A 3 -5.39 32.19 -7.68
N GLN A 4 -4.17 31.74 -7.99
CA GLN A 4 -3.44 32.25 -9.17
C GLN A 4 -2.82 31.24 -10.15
N ASP A 5 -2.94 29.92 -9.96
CA ASP A 5 -2.42 28.95 -10.95
C ASP A 5 -3.48 28.42 -11.94
N MET A 6 -4.66 29.04 -12.04
CA MET A 6 -5.80 28.52 -12.81
C MET A 6 -5.79 28.84 -14.33
N SER A 7 -4.84 29.62 -14.87
CA SER A 7 -4.79 29.93 -16.31
C SER A 7 -3.65 29.24 -17.07
N MET A 8 -2.64 28.68 -16.39
CA MET A 8 -1.53 28.01 -17.08
C MET A 8 -1.83 26.53 -17.37
N VAL A 9 -2.82 25.94 -16.68
CA VAL A 9 -3.22 24.54 -16.83
C VAL A 9 -3.98 24.30 -18.15
N CYS A 10 -4.75 25.27 -18.64
CA CYS A 10 -5.61 25.07 -19.82
C CYS A 10 -4.86 24.85 -21.14
N ASN A 11 -3.73 25.52 -21.37
CA ASN A 11 -2.98 25.38 -22.63
C ASN A 11 -2.05 24.15 -22.66
N LEU A 12 -1.71 23.58 -21.50
CA LEU A 12 -0.96 22.32 -21.42
C LEU A 12 -1.85 21.09 -21.68
N VAL A 13 -3.15 21.18 -21.35
CA VAL A 13 -4.13 20.09 -21.51
C VAL A 13 -4.43 19.76 -22.98
N ILE A 14 -4.25 20.72 -23.90
CA ILE A 14 -4.55 20.53 -25.33
C ILE A 14 -3.43 19.77 -26.05
N LEU A 15 -2.15 20.01 -25.71
CA LEU A 15 -1.04 19.18 -26.19
C LEU A 15 -1.08 17.75 -25.61
N PHE A 16 -1.69 17.61 -24.42
CA PHE A 16 -1.90 16.35 -23.72
C PHE A 16 -2.82 15.37 -24.46
N ASN A 17 -3.67 15.84 -25.38
CA ASN A 17 -4.67 14.99 -26.05
C ASN A 17 -4.18 14.30 -27.34
N ILE A 18 -3.17 14.84 -28.03
CA ILE A 18 -2.70 14.26 -29.31
C ILE A 18 -1.67 13.13 -29.08
N LEU A 19 -0.89 13.18 -27.99
CA LEU A 19 0.08 12.13 -27.67
C LEU A 19 -0.55 10.88 -27.01
N LEU A 20 -1.79 11.01 -26.51
CA LEU A 20 -2.47 9.96 -25.74
C LEU A 20 -3.06 8.84 -26.62
N SER A 21 -3.23 9.06 -27.93
CA SER A 21 -3.83 8.07 -28.83
C SER A 21 -2.87 7.02 -29.36
N HIS A 22 -1.55 7.17 -29.14
CA HIS A 22 -0.53 6.31 -29.78
C HIS A 22 0.35 5.49 -28.82
N VAL A 23 0.15 5.57 -27.51
CA VAL A 23 1.01 4.90 -26.53
C VAL A 23 0.19 3.95 -25.66
N MET A 24 0.20 2.68 -26.11
CA MET A 24 0.16 1.46 -25.29
C MET A 24 -1.21 0.94 -24.85
N THR A 25 -1.77 0.06 -25.68
CA THR A 25 -2.56 -1.10 -25.23
C THR A 25 -1.68 -2.03 -24.39
N LYS A 26 -1.30 -1.62 -23.17
CA LYS A 26 -0.56 -2.48 -22.25
C LYS A 26 -1.58 -3.42 -21.60
N LYS A 27 -1.68 -4.65 -22.11
CA LYS A 27 -2.50 -5.71 -21.52
C LYS A 27 -1.99 -5.97 -20.09
N GLU A 28 -2.69 -5.43 -19.10
CA GLU A 28 -2.36 -5.63 -17.69
C GLU A 28 -2.53 -7.13 -17.37
N LYS A 29 -1.45 -7.76 -16.89
CA LYS A 29 -1.53 -9.11 -16.34
C LYS A 29 -2.30 -9.02 -15.02
N PRO A 30 -3.26 -9.92 -14.74
CA PRO A 30 -3.95 -9.92 -13.45
C PRO A 30 -2.92 -10.06 -12.34
N ILE A 31 -2.97 -9.14 -11.37
CA ILE A 31 -2.07 -9.17 -10.22
C ILE A 31 -2.48 -10.37 -9.37
N VAL A 32 -1.71 -11.45 -9.45
CA VAL A 32 -1.89 -12.62 -8.58
C VAL A 32 -1.35 -12.25 -7.20
N ARG A 33 -2.23 -12.19 -6.21
CA ARG A 33 -1.84 -11.95 -4.82
C ARG A 33 -1.02 -13.14 -4.32
N GLN A 34 0.21 -12.89 -3.90
CA GLN A 34 1.04 -13.87 -3.21
C GLN A 34 0.70 -13.88 -1.72
N ARG A 35 0.81 -15.04 -1.06
CA ARG A 35 0.63 -15.13 0.39
C ARG A 35 1.86 -14.51 1.06
N CYS A 36 1.63 -13.51 1.90
CA CYS A 36 2.68 -12.92 2.74
C CYS A 36 2.75 -13.69 4.05
N GLU A 37 3.96 -14.07 4.45
CA GLU A 37 4.21 -14.63 5.77
C GLU A 37 4.37 -13.50 6.78
N VAL A 38 3.59 -13.56 7.86
CA VAL A 38 3.61 -12.54 8.92
C VAL A 38 4.59 -12.97 10.01
N TYR A 39 5.51 -12.08 10.35
CA TYR A 39 6.52 -12.30 11.37
C TYR A 39 6.34 -11.33 12.53
N SER A 40 6.69 -11.76 13.75
CA SER A 40 6.62 -10.95 14.95
C SER A 40 7.81 -11.17 15.87
N ARG A 41 8.21 -10.12 16.59
CA ARG A 41 9.30 -10.13 17.58
C ARG A 41 8.69 -10.29 18.97
N ILE A 42 8.92 -11.44 19.61
CA ILE A 42 8.28 -11.78 20.91
C ILE A 42 9.30 -12.04 22.03
N VAL A 43 10.38 -12.79 21.76
CA VAL A 43 11.38 -13.24 22.76
C VAL A 43 12.80 -12.79 22.45
N GLY A 44 12.95 -11.67 21.73
CA GLY A 44 14.25 -11.11 21.34
C GLY A 44 14.69 -11.42 19.90
N TYR A 45 14.06 -12.39 19.23
CA TYR A 45 14.23 -12.65 17.79
C TYR A 45 12.88 -12.69 17.06
N ILE A 46 12.94 -12.65 15.72
CA ILE A 46 11.78 -12.65 14.83
C ILE A 46 11.35 -14.10 14.55
N ARG A 47 10.08 -14.43 14.78
CA ARG A 47 9.49 -15.74 14.50
C ARG A 47 8.19 -15.62 13.70
N PRO A 48 7.85 -16.60 12.85
CA PRO A 48 6.61 -16.57 12.08
C PRO A 48 5.40 -16.69 13.01
N VAL A 49 4.34 -15.92 12.71
CA VAL A 49 3.10 -15.90 13.50
C VAL A 49 2.33 -17.21 13.39
N THR A 50 2.48 -17.90 12.27
CA THR A 50 1.90 -19.23 12.03
C THR A 50 2.35 -20.28 13.05
N GLN A 51 3.50 -20.08 13.71
CA GLN A 51 4.05 -21.01 14.70
C GLN A 51 3.74 -20.59 16.16
N TRP A 52 2.72 -19.76 16.39
CA TRP A 52 2.33 -19.39 17.75
C TRP A 52 1.59 -20.53 18.44
N ASN A 53 2.00 -20.85 19.67
CA ASN A 53 1.23 -21.74 20.53
C ASN A 53 0.00 -21.01 21.10
N PRO A 54 -1.04 -21.74 21.56
CA PRO A 54 -2.27 -21.13 22.07
C PRO A 54 -2.03 -20.10 23.19
N GLY A 55 -1.10 -20.37 24.09
CA GLY A 55 -0.77 -19.44 25.19
C GLY A 55 -0.24 -18.09 24.71
N LYS A 56 0.56 -18.05 23.63
CA LYS A 56 1.06 -16.78 23.07
C LYS A 56 -0.02 -15.99 22.34
N GLN A 57 -1.02 -16.66 21.79
CA GLN A 57 -2.18 -15.98 21.20
C GLN A 57 -3.00 -15.28 22.28
N SER A 58 -3.26 -15.96 23.41
CA SER A 58 -3.94 -15.36 24.57
C SER A 58 -3.13 -14.17 25.12
N GLU A 59 -1.83 -14.36 25.35
CA GLU A 59 -0.95 -13.30 25.86
C GLU A 59 -0.92 -12.08 24.92
N PHE A 60 -1.00 -12.29 23.60
CA PHE A 60 -1.05 -11.19 22.63
C PHE A 60 -2.39 -10.44 22.69
N GLN A 61 -3.49 -11.15 22.93
CA GLN A 61 -4.83 -10.57 22.99
C GLN A 61 -5.03 -9.69 24.23
N ASP A 62 -4.33 -9.99 25.32
CA ASP A 62 -4.33 -9.20 26.55
C ASP A 62 -3.45 -7.93 26.46
N ARG A 63 -2.72 -7.71 25.35
CA ARG A 63 -1.86 -6.54 25.19
C ARG A 63 -2.69 -5.29 24.89
N VAL A 64 -2.51 -4.26 25.72
CA VAL A 64 -3.12 -2.94 25.49
C VAL A 64 -2.20 -2.10 24.59
N THR A 65 -2.74 -1.64 23.45
CA THR A 65 -2.05 -0.68 22.58
C THR A 65 -2.39 0.74 23.00
N PHE A 66 -1.39 1.57 23.25
CA PHE A 66 -1.59 3.01 23.41
C PHE A 66 -1.76 3.64 22.04
N ILE A 67 -2.94 4.19 21.77
CA ILE A 67 -3.22 5.02 20.60
C ILE A 67 -2.89 6.47 21.01
N ALA A 68 -1.98 7.11 20.28
CA ALA A 68 -1.62 8.52 20.47
C ALA A 68 -2.48 9.43 19.59
#